data_AF-A0A2V9V4I8-F1
#
_entry.id   AF-A0A2V9V4I8-F1
#
_cell.length_a   1.000
_cell.length_b   1.000
_cell.length_c   1.000
_cell.angle_alpha   90.00
_cell.angle_beta   90.00
_cell.angle_gamma   90.00
#
_symmetry.space_group_name_H-M   'P 1'
#
loop_
_entity.id
_entity.type
_entity.pdbx_description
1 polymer ?
#
loop_
_entity_poly.entity_id
_entity_poly.type
_entity_poly.pdbx_seq_one_letter_code
_entity_poly.pdbx_strand_id
1 'polypeptide(L)'
;MEKAISAGDIAWHALPFTWQTELMDESMISGSIGLSQTLDRRFGRTTTGAKMTDVPGHTRGLIVPLAAQGVKFLDIGVNDASTPAEVPPLFLWKDPGGPSLVVMYHHGYGGVVHVPDSDVAIAMVVRDDNAGPHTLAEIQETYATLSGRFPNAKIVPTNLTEIANAVEPHRGSLPVLTSEIGDTWIHGIASDPVKVARYRAVARLRQEWLAQGKFAAGDATDVALLRHLLLEVEHTWGTDTKTWLDFDHYTPADLAPMLNTKNYKVVQFSWQEKRQDLFAGIATLPVPLREQAQTAIRELEAAPPKLAHPRAYPAGREIETAHFVVSVDPKTGAIRRLLSKKSKREWASNDHPLALFSYQTLSQQDYSRFFDNYVVSDEDWAKKDFGKPNIERFGAKSEEWIPSVAELQEDEDDGGHHLLARLECNDSEAQRSGRASFPQKVFVEMMLPKAEPVIHLNVSWFQKPPTRLPEALWLSFHPIASDPAGWILEKSGRPISPTEVVVSGNRHMHALSKGFGYKDDKGSLSIETLDAPLVTLGTKSPLCFSKRQPDLSAGIHCNLFNNAWGTNYIMWSGEAMRFRFLLRA
;
A
#
# COMPACT_ATOMS: atom_id res chain seq x y z
N MET A 1 -13.25 -2.96 33.20
CA MET A 1 -12.50 -3.68 32.15
C MET A 1 -12.00 -5.03 32.64
N GLU A 2 -11.00 -5.11 33.53
CA GLU A 2 -10.40 -6.40 33.93
C GLU A 2 -11.40 -7.43 34.48
N LYS A 3 -12.37 -7.00 35.30
CA LYS A 3 -13.46 -7.89 35.76
C LYS A 3 -14.28 -8.48 34.62
N ALA A 4 -14.60 -7.69 33.60
CA ALA A 4 -15.36 -8.12 32.42
C ALA A 4 -14.53 -9.08 31.56
N ILE A 5 -13.22 -8.83 31.43
CA ILE A 5 -12.28 -9.79 30.83
C ILE A 5 -12.32 -11.10 31.62
N SER A 6 -12.10 -11.07 32.94
CA SER A 6 -12.10 -12.29 33.77
C SER A 6 -13.42 -13.05 33.73
N ALA A 7 -14.55 -12.35 33.60
CA ALA A 7 -15.88 -12.95 33.47
C ALA A 7 -16.15 -13.55 32.08
N GLY A 8 -15.36 -13.20 31.06
CA GLY A 8 -15.55 -13.65 29.67
C GLY A 8 -16.41 -12.73 28.82
N ASP A 9 -16.88 -11.60 29.35
CA ASP A 9 -17.70 -10.61 28.62
C ASP A 9 -16.91 -9.91 27.51
N ILE A 10 -15.58 -9.82 27.67
CA ILE A 10 -14.66 -9.20 26.71
C ILE A 10 -13.56 -10.18 26.33
N ALA A 11 -13.42 -10.40 25.03
CA ALA A 11 -12.33 -11.14 24.41
C ALA A 11 -11.61 -10.23 23.41
N TRP A 12 -10.31 -10.45 23.25
CA TRP A 12 -9.52 -9.89 22.15
C TRP A 12 -9.23 -11.00 21.14
N HIS A 13 -8.77 -10.59 19.96
CA HIS A 13 -8.27 -11.48 18.92
C HIS A 13 -6.79 -11.24 18.65
N ALA A 14 -6.18 -12.08 17.81
CA ALA A 14 -4.73 -12.12 17.66
C ALA A 14 -4.15 -10.82 17.09
N LEU A 15 -4.88 -10.17 16.17
CA LEU A 15 -4.49 -8.91 15.53
C LEU A 15 -5.00 -7.69 16.32
N PRO A 16 -4.31 -6.55 16.30
CA PRO A 16 -4.74 -5.36 17.06
C PRO A 16 -5.84 -4.54 16.36
N PHE A 17 -5.89 -4.52 15.02
CA PHE A 17 -6.86 -3.79 14.19
C PHE A 17 -6.72 -4.22 12.71
N THR A 18 -7.55 -3.68 11.82
CA THR A 18 -7.46 -3.92 10.36
C THR A 18 -6.24 -3.24 9.74
N TRP A 19 -5.45 -4.02 9.01
CA TRP A 19 -4.29 -3.52 8.29
C TRP A 19 -4.50 -3.44 6.78
N GLN A 20 -3.77 -2.52 6.16
CA GLN A 20 -3.34 -2.63 4.77
C GLN A 20 -2.12 -3.56 4.72
N THR A 21 -2.38 -4.87 4.73
CA THR A 21 -1.37 -5.91 4.94
C THR A 21 -0.21 -5.88 3.95
N GLU A 22 -0.44 -5.39 2.73
CA GLU A 22 0.59 -5.28 1.68
C GLU A 22 1.72 -4.28 2.02
N LEU A 23 1.49 -3.35 2.97
CA LEU A 23 2.51 -2.43 3.46
C LEU A 23 3.45 -3.04 4.52
N MET A 24 3.13 -4.24 5.02
CA MET A 24 3.83 -4.84 6.14
C MET A 24 4.88 -5.85 5.67
N ASP A 25 6.00 -5.92 6.39
CA ASP A 25 6.97 -7.01 6.25
C ASP A 25 6.66 -8.17 7.23
N GLU A 26 7.23 -9.36 6.95
CA GLU A 26 7.01 -10.60 7.72
C GLU A 26 7.28 -10.42 9.23
N SER A 27 8.31 -9.63 9.58
CA SER A 27 8.71 -9.44 10.97
C SER A 27 7.77 -8.50 11.74
N MET A 28 7.12 -7.57 11.05
CA MET A 28 6.08 -6.71 11.65
C MET A 28 4.81 -7.52 11.93
N ILE A 29 4.39 -8.37 10.99
CA ILE A 29 3.25 -9.27 11.20
C ILE A 29 3.53 -10.18 12.40
N SER A 30 4.69 -10.83 12.44
CA SER A 30 5.09 -11.71 13.54
C SER A 30 5.16 -10.97 14.89
N GLY A 31 5.84 -9.81 14.94
CA GLY A 31 6.00 -9.04 16.16
C GLY A 31 4.69 -8.46 16.71
N SER A 32 3.74 -8.14 15.83
CA SER A 32 2.44 -7.56 16.23
C SER A 32 1.62 -8.50 17.12
N ILE A 33 1.75 -9.81 16.96
CA ILE A 33 1.06 -10.82 17.78
C ILE A 33 1.57 -10.77 19.24
N GLY A 34 2.75 -10.20 19.49
CA GLY A 34 3.24 -9.90 20.84
C GLY A 34 2.28 -9.02 21.66
N LEU A 35 1.43 -8.21 21.02
CA LEU A 35 0.40 -7.41 21.69
C LEU A 35 -0.66 -8.28 22.36
N SER A 36 -1.28 -9.19 21.60
CA SER A 36 -2.28 -10.13 22.11
C SER A 36 -1.66 -11.15 23.04
N GLN A 37 -0.45 -11.65 22.74
CA GLN A 37 0.29 -12.56 23.63
C GLN A 37 0.62 -11.93 25.00
N THR A 38 0.80 -10.60 25.06
CA THR A 38 0.99 -9.90 26.34
C THR A 38 -0.29 -9.94 27.19
N LEU A 39 -1.45 -9.81 26.56
CA LEU A 39 -2.74 -9.95 27.23
C LEU A 39 -3.01 -11.41 27.63
N ASP A 40 -2.69 -12.35 26.75
CA ASP A 40 -2.79 -13.80 26.99
C ASP A 40 -2.02 -14.23 28.23
N ARG A 41 -0.75 -13.83 28.35
CA ARG A 41 0.04 -14.10 29.56
C ARG A 41 -0.55 -13.48 30.81
N ARG A 42 -1.10 -12.26 30.71
CA ARG A 42 -1.68 -11.55 31.85
C ARG A 42 -2.96 -12.20 32.38
N PHE A 43 -3.79 -12.73 31.48
CA PHE A 43 -5.11 -13.26 31.82
C PHE A 43 -5.22 -14.78 31.70
N GLY A 44 -4.12 -15.48 31.42
CA GLY A 44 -4.08 -16.94 31.31
C GLY A 44 -4.88 -17.49 30.13
N ARG A 45 -4.78 -16.84 28.96
CA ARG A 45 -5.48 -17.22 27.72
C ARG A 45 -4.50 -17.63 26.63
N THR A 46 -5.04 -18.25 25.56
CA THR A 46 -4.32 -18.50 24.31
C THR A 46 -5.19 -18.06 23.16
N THR A 47 -4.79 -17.02 22.45
CA THR A 47 -5.56 -16.45 21.34
C THR A 47 -5.11 -17.05 20.00
N THR A 48 -6.03 -17.67 19.27
CA THR A 48 -5.75 -18.34 17.97
C THR A 48 -6.62 -17.81 16.81
N GLY A 49 -7.65 -17.04 17.11
CA GLY A 49 -8.53 -16.40 16.13
C GLY A 49 -8.17 -14.94 15.89
N ALA A 50 -8.30 -14.50 14.64
CA ALA A 50 -8.03 -13.16 14.17
C ALA A 50 -9.23 -12.61 13.38
N LYS A 51 -9.34 -11.29 13.27
CA LYS A 51 -10.31 -10.61 12.42
C LYS A 51 -9.71 -9.36 11.78
N MET A 52 -10.09 -9.12 10.54
CA MET A 52 -9.97 -7.85 9.83
C MET A 52 -11.32 -7.54 9.17
N THR A 53 -11.69 -6.26 9.16
CA THR A 53 -12.95 -5.78 8.58
C THR A 53 -12.66 -4.56 7.71
N ASP A 54 -13.51 -4.31 6.73
CA ASP A 54 -13.55 -3.14 5.85
C ASP A 54 -12.62 -3.27 4.64
N VAL A 55 -11.37 -3.69 4.85
CA VAL A 55 -10.42 -3.97 3.76
C VAL A 55 -10.84 -5.21 2.95
N PRO A 56 -11.11 -5.10 1.63
CA PRO A 56 -11.72 -6.19 0.84
C PRO A 56 -10.81 -7.39 0.56
N GLY A 57 -9.51 -7.26 0.80
CA GLY A 57 -8.58 -8.33 0.49
C GLY A 57 -7.22 -8.10 1.12
N HIS A 58 -6.44 -9.17 1.23
CA HIS A 58 -5.15 -9.15 1.89
C HIS A 58 -4.13 -9.99 1.13
N THR A 59 -2.86 -9.81 1.46
CA THR A 59 -1.81 -10.61 0.82
C THR A 59 -1.63 -11.98 1.46
N ARG A 60 -1.41 -13.02 0.65
CA ARG A 60 -1.07 -14.38 1.11
C ARG A 60 0.24 -14.40 1.91
N GLY A 61 1.06 -13.36 1.78
CA GLY A 61 2.26 -13.15 2.59
C GLY A 61 2.01 -13.14 4.10
N LEU A 62 0.77 -12.93 4.57
CA LEU A 62 0.42 -13.03 5.99
C LEU A 62 0.32 -14.48 6.52
N ILE A 63 0.13 -15.48 5.65
CA ILE A 63 -0.17 -16.86 6.07
C ILE A 63 0.94 -17.40 6.96
N VAL A 64 2.18 -17.34 6.47
CA VAL A 64 3.34 -17.92 7.16
C VAL A 64 3.60 -17.25 8.51
N PRO A 65 3.77 -15.91 8.61
CA PRO A 65 4.03 -15.27 9.90
C PRO A 65 2.90 -15.44 10.91
N LEU A 66 1.62 -15.42 10.48
CA LEU A 66 0.51 -15.63 11.41
C LEU A 66 0.43 -17.09 11.89
N ALA A 67 0.57 -18.06 10.99
CA ALA A 67 0.57 -19.47 11.36
C ALA A 67 1.73 -19.82 12.31
N ALA A 68 2.91 -19.23 12.09
CA ALA A 68 4.06 -19.38 12.98
C ALA A 68 3.82 -18.84 14.40
N GLN A 69 2.92 -17.86 14.54
CA GLN A 69 2.51 -17.31 15.84
C GLN A 69 1.29 -18.02 16.46
N GLY A 70 0.84 -19.13 15.86
CA GLY A 70 -0.26 -19.95 16.40
C GLY A 70 -1.65 -19.45 16.02
N VAL A 71 -1.78 -18.46 15.13
CA VAL A 71 -3.07 -18.08 14.55
C VAL A 71 -3.55 -19.21 13.63
N LYS A 72 -4.80 -19.60 13.78
CA LYS A 72 -5.42 -20.71 13.03
C LYS A 72 -6.58 -20.26 12.15
N PHE A 73 -7.25 -19.19 12.54
CA PHE A 73 -8.46 -18.69 11.92
C PHE A 73 -8.37 -17.18 11.70
N LEU A 74 -8.77 -16.72 10.52
CA LEU A 74 -8.91 -15.32 10.17
C LEU A 74 -10.30 -15.06 9.59
N ASP A 75 -11.04 -14.17 10.23
CA ASP A 75 -12.27 -13.61 9.70
C ASP A 75 -11.99 -12.34 8.89
N ILE A 76 -12.54 -12.24 7.69
CA ILE A 76 -12.43 -11.07 6.80
C ILE A 76 -13.84 -10.60 6.46
N GLY A 77 -14.19 -9.39 6.90
CA GLY A 77 -15.40 -8.69 6.47
C GLY A 77 -15.07 -7.59 5.47
N VAL A 78 -15.80 -7.51 4.37
CA VAL A 78 -15.54 -6.56 3.27
C VAL A 78 -16.42 -5.33 3.43
N ASN A 79 -15.92 -4.14 3.09
CA ASN A 79 -16.76 -2.94 2.95
C ASN A 79 -17.95 -3.19 2.00
N ASP A 80 -19.16 -2.84 2.44
CA ASP A 80 -20.40 -3.14 1.69
C ASP A 80 -20.51 -2.44 0.32
N ALA A 81 -19.71 -1.40 0.07
CA ALA A 81 -19.66 -0.72 -1.22
C ALA A 81 -18.57 -1.25 -2.17
N SER A 82 -17.65 -2.09 -1.69
CA SER A 82 -16.57 -2.65 -2.50
C SER A 82 -16.95 -3.97 -3.17
N THR A 83 -16.50 -4.18 -4.41
CA THR A 83 -16.58 -5.51 -5.05
C THR A 83 -15.74 -6.52 -4.26
N PRO A 84 -16.33 -7.61 -3.74
CA PRO A 84 -15.60 -8.65 -3.04
C PRO A 84 -14.82 -9.55 -3.99
N ALA A 85 -13.71 -10.11 -3.51
CA ALA A 85 -12.99 -11.18 -4.20
C ALA A 85 -13.86 -12.44 -4.37
N GLU A 86 -13.69 -13.14 -5.48
CA GLU A 86 -14.42 -14.38 -5.77
C GLU A 86 -13.70 -15.57 -5.11
N VAL A 87 -14.02 -15.80 -3.84
CA VAL A 87 -13.51 -16.91 -3.01
C VAL A 87 -14.67 -17.63 -2.30
N PRO A 88 -14.50 -18.90 -1.88
CA PRO A 88 -15.48 -19.54 -1.01
C PRO A 88 -15.65 -18.77 0.31
N PRO A 89 -16.83 -18.83 0.97
CA PRO A 89 -17.06 -18.12 2.23
C PRO A 89 -16.26 -18.71 3.41
N LEU A 90 -15.80 -19.95 3.30
CA LEU A 90 -14.90 -20.61 4.24
C LEU A 90 -13.92 -21.49 3.45
N PHE A 91 -12.61 -21.27 3.63
CA PHE A 91 -11.58 -21.98 2.89
C PHE A 91 -10.28 -22.11 3.69
N LEU A 92 -9.42 -23.01 3.25
CA LEU A 92 -8.05 -23.16 3.74
C LEU A 92 -7.10 -22.38 2.81
N TRP A 93 -6.61 -21.23 3.27
CA TRP A 93 -5.61 -20.45 2.54
C TRP A 93 -4.23 -21.02 2.81
N LYS A 94 -3.56 -21.52 1.76
CA LYS A 94 -2.34 -22.30 1.88
C LYS A 94 -1.19 -21.66 1.12
N ASP A 95 -0.11 -21.40 1.84
CA ASP A 95 1.17 -21.00 1.26
C ASP A 95 1.82 -22.19 0.53
N PRO A 96 2.52 -21.98 -0.60
CA PRO A 96 3.23 -23.06 -1.30
C PRO A 96 4.21 -23.86 -0.43
N GLY A 97 4.79 -23.23 0.61
CA GLY A 97 5.69 -23.86 1.56
C GLY A 97 5.01 -24.76 2.60
N GLY A 98 3.67 -24.81 2.64
CA GLY A 98 2.90 -25.69 3.52
C GLY A 98 2.06 -25.01 4.61
N PRO A 99 2.50 -23.91 5.27
CA PRO A 99 1.69 -23.20 6.25
C PRO A 99 0.33 -22.80 5.68
N SER A 100 -0.69 -22.78 6.53
CA SER A 100 -2.04 -22.44 6.10
C SER A 100 -2.88 -21.85 7.23
N LEU A 101 -3.90 -21.10 6.85
CA LEU A 101 -4.88 -20.49 7.75
C LEU A 101 -6.28 -20.83 7.26
N VAL A 102 -7.19 -21.12 8.18
CA VAL A 102 -8.62 -21.13 7.85
C VAL A 102 -9.08 -19.68 7.73
N VAL A 103 -9.74 -19.35 6.63
CA VAL A 103 -10.26 -18.01 6.37
C VAL A 103 -11.77 -18.09 6.20
N MET A 104 -12.49 -17.29 6.98
CA MET A 104 -13.90 -16.98 6.75
C MET A 104 -13.99 -15.62 6.07
N TYR A 105 -14.68 -15.55 4.94
CA TYR A 105 -14.73 -14.35 4.11
C TYR A 105 -16.20 -13.96 3.87
N HIS A 106 -16.53 -12.73 4.25
CA HIS A 106 -17.87 -12.18 4.20
C HIS A 106 -17.98 -11.05 3.17
N HIS A 107 -19.09 -11.04 2.44
CA HIS A 107 -19.53 -9.84 1.74
C HIS A 107 -20.28 -9.00 2.76
N GLY A 108 -19.65 -7.91 3.22
CA GLY A 108 -20.05 -7.16 4.41
C GLY A 108 -19.26 -7.55 5.66
N TYR A 109 -19.55 -6.88 6.77
CA TYR A 109 -18.75 -6.98 8.00
C TYR A 109 -18.89 -8.30 8.77
N GLY A 110 -19.91 -9.08 8.43
CA GLY A 110 -20.20 -10.37 9.01
C GLY A 110 -21.33 -11.08 8.28
N GLY A 111 -21.72 -12.25 8.79
CA GLY A 111 -22.78 -13.06 8.22
C GLY A 111 -22.83 -14.44 8.87
N VAL A 112 -23.69 -15.31 8.34
CA VAL A 112 -23.81 -16.69 8.81
C VAL A 112 -23.20 -17.64 7.81
N VAL A 113 -22.21 -18.42 8.24
CA VAL A 113 -21.51 -19.42 7.43
C VAL A 113 -21.64 -20.79 8.07
N HIS A 114 -22.07 -21.77 7.27
CA HIS A 114 -22.07 -23.17 7.67
C HIS A 114 -20.68 -23.78 7.50
N VAL A 115 -20.19 -24.50 8.50
CA VAL A 115 -18.93 -25.24 8.40
C VAL A 115 -19.21 -26.55 7.65
N PRO A 116 -18.57 -26.81 6.49
CA PRO A 116 -18.81 -28.01 5.70
C PRO A 116 -18.64 -29.30 6.51
N ASP A 117 -19.48 -30.28 6.23
CA ASP A 117 -19.47 -31.60 6.87
C ASP A 117 -19.58 -31.55 8.41
N SER A 118 -20.36 -30.59 8.93
CA SER A 118 -20.62 -30.43 10.36
C SER A 118 -22.05 -29.94 10.64
N ASP A 119 -22.46 -29.99 11.91
CA ASP A 119 -23.67 -29.35 12.43
C ASP A 119 -23.40 -27.92 12.97
N VAL A 120 -22.20 -27.37 12.69
CA VAL A 120 -21.76 -26.06 13.18
C VAL A 120 -22.07 -24.97 12.14
N ALA A 121 -22.71 -23.91 12.60
CA ALA A 121 -22.84 -22.65 11.88
C ALA A 121 -22.25 -21.52 12.73
N ILE A 122 -21.52 -20.62 12.09
CA ILE A 122 -20.90 -19.46 12.73
C ILE A 122 -21.65 -18.22 12.28
N ALA A 123 -22.06 -17.39 13.24
CA ALA A 123 -22.70 -16.10 12.98
C ALA A 123 -21.78 -14.99 13.45
N MET A 124 -21.21 -14.25 12.50
CA MET A 124 -20.48 -13.00 12.77
C MET A 124 -21.47 -11.84 12.70
N VAL A 125 -21.75 -11.22 13.85
CA VAL A 125 -22.70 -10.11 13.96
C VAL A 125 -21.96 -8.89 14.50
N VAL A 126 -21.70 -7.94 13.63
CA VAL A 126 -20.93 -6.72 13.92
C VAL A 126 -21.85 -5.53 13.68
N ARG A 127 -21.78 -4.53 14.57
CA ARG A 127 -22.51 -3.27 14.39
C ARG A 127 -21.77 -2.38 13.38
N ASP A 128 -22.41 -1.29 12.98
CA ASP A 128 -21.88 -0.35 12.02
C ASP A 128 -20.69 0.48 12.55
N ASP A 129 -20.04 1.21 11.63
CA ASP A 129 -18.88 2.04 11.88
C ASP A 129 -19.07 3.02 13.04
N ASN A 130 -18.14 2.97 14.00
CA ASN A 130 -18.11 3.85 15.16
C ASN A 130 -19.39 3.83 16.03
N ALA A 131 -20.28 2.84 15.86
CA ALA A 131 -21.56 2.78 16.55
C ALA A 131 -21.46 2.29 18.01
N GLY A 132 -20.33 1.68 18.39
CA GLY A 132 -20.16 1.03 19.70
C GLY A 132 -20.88 -0.32 19.78
N PRO A 133 -21.04 -0.90 20.99
CA PRO A 133 -21.65 -2.22 21.16
C PRO A 133 -23.15 -2.22 20.81
N HIS A 134 -23.69 -3.39 20.51
CA HIS A 134 -25.12 -3.60 20.34
C HIS A 134 -25.90 -3.26 21.63
N THR A 135 -27.07 -2.65 21.45
CA THR A 135 -28.09 -2.48 22.48
C THR A 135 -28.71 -3.82 22.86
N LEU A 136 -29.38 -3.87 24.02
CA LEU A 136 -30.07 -5.08 24.46
C LEU A 136 -31.16 -5.54 23.47
N ALA A 137 -31.86 -4.59 22.84
CA ALA A 137 -32.89 -4.89 21.85
C ALA A 137 -32.29 -5.52 20.58
N GLU A 138 -31.20 -4.95 20.05
CA GLU A 138 -30.48 -5.52 18.90
C GLU A 138 -29.94 -6.93 19.21
N ILE A 139 -29.46 -7.16 20.44
CA ILE A 139 -29.04 -8.49 20.89
C ILE A 139 -30.24 -9.46 20.90
N GLN A 140 -31.36 -9.07 21.51
CA GLN A 140 -32.57 -9.90 21.55
C GLN A 140 -33.09 -10.25 20.14
N GLU A 141 -33.07 -9.28 19.23
CA GLU A 141 -33.44 -9.46 17.83
C GLU A 141 -32.48 -10.42 17.11
N THR A 142 -31.17 -10.31 17.37
CA THR A 142 -30.17 -11.24 16.84
C THR A 142 -30.47 -12.68 17.26
N TYR A 143 -30.73 -12.91 18.56
CA TYR A 143 -31.10 -14.25 19.05
C TYR A 143 -32.41 -14.74 18.46
N ALA A 144 -33.44 -13.90 18.38
CA ALA A 144 -34.72 -14.27 17.78
C ALA A 144 -34.56 -14.67 16.30
N THR A 145 -33.76 -13.91 15.55
CA THR A 145 -33.47 -14.17 14.13
C THR A 145 -32.72 -15.49 13.95
N LEU A 146 -31.67 -15.72 14.75
CA LEU A 146 -30.90 -16.97 14.70
C LEU A 146 -31.75 -18.17 15.14
N SER A 147 -32.58 -18.04 16.18
CA SER A 147 -33.49 -19.11 16.62
C SER A 147 -34.55 -19.43 15.56
N GLY A 148 -35.06 -18.41 14.87
CA GLY A 148 -35.98 -18.61 13.75
C GLY A 148 -35.34 -19.34 12.57
N ARG A 149 -34.09 -18.98 12.23
CA ARG A 149 -33.33 -19.61 11.14
C ARG A 149 -32.84 -21.02 11.47
N PHE A 150 -32.50 -21.27 12.73
CA PHE A 150 -31.96 -22.55 13.22
C PHE A 150 -32.74 -23.05 14.46
N PRO A 151 -34.00 -23.51 14.27
CA PRO A 151 -34.91 -23.82 15.40
C PRO A 151 -34.44 -24.96 16.30
N ASN A 152 -33.57 -25.83 15.80
CA ASN A 152 -33.02 -26.97 16.54
C ASN A 152 -31.59 -26.72 17.03
N ALA A 153 -30.99 -25.56 16.74
CA ALA A 153 -29.62 -25.28 17.12
C ALA A 153 -29.54 -24.69 18.54
N LYS A 154 -28.47 -25.06 19.26
CA LYS A 154 -28.08 -24.37 20.48
C LYS A 154 -27.25 -23.14 20.11
N ILE A 155 -27.81 -21.95 20.30
CA ILE A 155 -27.08 -20.69 20.08
C ILE A 155 -26.18 -20.43 21.29
N VAL A 156 -24.88 -20.25 21.04
CA VAL A 156 -23.86 -19.99 22.07
C VAL A 156 -23.10 -18.72 21.71
N PRO A 157 -23.10 -17.67 22.56
CA PRO A 157 -22.21 -16.53 22.37
C PRO A 157 -20.76 -17.00 22.54
N THR A 158 -19.89 -16.55 21.64
CA THR A 158 -18.53 -17.08 21.54
C THR A 158 -17.53 -16.01 21.12
N ASN A 159 -16.25 -16.37 21.03
CA ASN A 159 -15.18 -15.50 20.54
C ASN A 159 -14.43 -16.15 19.37
N LEU A 160 -13.54 -15.40 18.72
CA LEU A 160 -12.82 -15.85 17.52
C LEU A 160 -11.89 -17.05 17.76
N THR A 161 -11.37 -17.21 18.98
CA THR A 161 -10.53 -18.36 19.34
C THR A 161 -11.35 -19.63 19.48
N GLU A 162 -12.53 -19.54 20.09
CA GLU A 162 -13.46 -20.68 20.16
C GLU A 162 -14.04 -21.03 18.78
N ILE A 163 -14.25 -20.04 17.90
CA ILE A 163 -14.56 -20.28 16.49
C ILE A 163 -13.41 -21.06 15.82
N ALA A 164 -12.16 -20.63 16.02
CA ALA A 164 -11.00 -21.33 15.48
C ALA A 164 -10.95 -22.81 15.93
N ASN A 165 -11.22 -23.06 17.22
CA ASN A 165 -11.28 -24.40 17.79
C ASN A 165 -12.41 -25.25 17.19
N ALA A 166 -13.58 -24.65 16.94
CA ALA A 166 -14.74 -25.34 16.37
C ALA A 166 -14.54 -25.71 14.89
N VAL A 167 -13.81 -24.90 14.12
CA VAL A 167 -13.58 -25.16 12.68
C VAL A 167 -12.41 -26.11 12.44
N GLU A 168 -11.39 -26.11 13.31
CA GLU A 168 -10.16 -26.88 13.12
C GLU A 168 -10.36 -28.39 12.83
N PRO A 169 -11.30 -29.11 13.48
CA PRO A 169 -11.58 -30.52 13.15
C PRO A 169 -12.07 -30.74 11.71
N HIS A 170 -12.66 -29.71 11.09
CA HIS A 170 -13.22 -29.75 9.74
C HIS A 170 -12.27 -29.15 8.69
N ARG A 171 -11.06 -28.74 9.08
CA ARG A 171 -10.07 -28.12 8.18
C ARG A 171 -9.80 -28.92 6.90
N GLY A 172 -9.85 -30.26 6.98
CA GLY A 172 -9.58 -31.16 5.86
C GLY A 172 -10.65 -31.20 4.77
N SER A 173 -11.88 -30.75 5.04
CA SER A 173 -12.97 -30.69 4.05
C SER A 173 -13.09 -29.33 3.35
N LEU A 174 -12.35 -28.32 3.81
CA LEU A 174 -12.41 -26.97 3.26
C LEU A 174 -11.76 -26.89 1.87
N PRO A 175 -12.34 -26.11 0.93
CA PRO A 175 -11.67 -25.77 -0.32
C PRO A 175 -10.29 -25.16 -0.06
N VAL A 176 -9.29 -25.54 -0.83
CA VAL A 176 -7.93 -24.98 -0.71
C VAL A 176 -7.75 -23.83 -1.69
N LEU A 177 -7.31 -22.68 -1.18
CA LEU A 177 -6.89 -21.54 -1.98
C LEU A 177 -5.38 -21.36 -1.84
N THR A 178 -4.66 -21.23 -2.96
CA THR A 178 -3.20 -20.94 -2.98
C THR A 178 -2.88 -19.60 -3.62
N SER A 179 -3.85 -19.01 -4.32
CA SER A 179 -3.73 -17.72 -4.99
C SER A 179 -3.70 -16.56 -3.99
N GLU A 180 -3.15 -15.46 -4.45
CA GLU A 180 -3.22 -14.15 -3.82
C GLU A 180 -4.66 -13.61 -3.88
N ILE A 181 -5.12 -12.92 -2.82
CA ILE A 181 -6.36 -12.14 -2.86
C ILE A 181 -6.04 -10.71 -3.28
N GLY A 182 -5.11 -10.07 -2.57
CA GLY A 182 -4.70 -8.69 -2.80
C GLY A 182 -5.73 -7.67 -2.31
N ASP A 183 -5.26 -6.54 -1.84
CA ASP A 183 -6.09 -5.47 -1.27
C ASP A 183 -6.56 -4.51 -2.37
N THR A 184 -7.84 -4.55 -2.75
CA THR A 184 -8.39 -3.66 -3.79
C THR A 184 -8.56 -2.20 -3.34
N TRP A 185 -8.42 -1.93 -2.05
CA TRP A 185 -8.47 -0.59 -1.45
C TRP A 185 -7.07 -0.03 -1.14
N ILE A 186 -6.01 -0.76 -1.49
CA ILE A 186 -4.62 -0.35 -1.23
C ILE A 186 -4.22 0.95 -1.94
N HIS A 187 -5.00 1.39 -2.94
CA HIS A 187 -4.64 2.55 -3.75
C HIS A 187 -4.35 3.80 -2.91
N GLY A 188 -5.04 4.00 -1.78
CA GLY A 188 -4.99 5.17 -0.88
C GLY A 188 -3.63 5.52 -0.28
N ILE A 189 -2.73 4.53 -0.20
CA ILE A 189 -1.49 4.66 0.57
C ILE A 189 -0.52 5.68 -0.02
N ALA A 190 -0.61 5.98 -1.31
CA ALA A 190 0.23 6.97 -1.96
C ALA A 190 -0.25 8.41 -1.71
N SER A 191 -1.34 8.63 -0.97
CA SER A 191 -1.83 9.97 -0.60
C SER A 191 -0.87 10.73 0.30
N ASP A 192 -0.16 10.01 1.16
CA ASP A 192 0.80 10.58 2.10
C ASP A 192 2.20 9.97 1.91
N PRO A 193 2.93 10.38 0.87
CA PRO A 193 4.24 9.83 0.59
C PRO A 193 5.27 10.18 1.67
N VAL A 194 5.07 11.27 2.43
CA VAL A 194 5.91 11.61 3.59
C VAL A 194 5.75 10.55 4.69
N LYS A 195 4.51 10.25 5.06
CA LYS A 195 4.18 9.22 6.05
C LYS A 195 4.75 7.86 5.64
N VAL A 196 4.50 7.44 4.40
CA VAL A 196 4.99 6.15 3.88
C VAL A 196 6.52 6.05 3.86
N ALA A 197 7.22 7.08 3.35
CA ALA A 197 8.67 7.05 3.27
C ALA A 197 9.31 6.93 4.67
N ARG A 198 8.78 7.68 5.65
CA ARG A 198 9.24 7.65 7.04
C ARG A 198 8.95 6.31 7.72
N TYR A 199 7.72 5.80 7.58
CA TYR A 199 7.33 4.47 8.04
C TYR A 199 8.28 3.40 7.52
N ARG A 200 8.49 3.34 6.19
CA ARG A 200 9.33 2.32 5.55
C ARG A 200 10.79 2.43 5.96
N ALA A 201 11.30 3.63 6.22
CA ALA A 201 12.66 3.82 6.75
C ALA A 201 12.80 3.20 8.15
N VAL A 202 11.83 3.42 9.04
CA VAL A 202 11.84 2.85 10.39
C VAL A 202 11.58 1.34 10.37
N ALA A 203 10.71 0.84 9.48
CA ALA A 203 10.49 -0.60 9.31
C ALA A 203 11.77 -1.34 8.90
N ARG A 204 12.55 -0.77 7.96
CA ARG A 204 13.87 -1.33 7.58
C ARG A 204 14.86 -1.31 8.74
N LEU A 205 14.98 -0.20 9.46
CA LEU A 205 15.83 -0.11 10.66
C LEU A 205 15.43 -1.15 11.71
N ARG A 206 14.12 -1.36 11.91
CA ARG A 206 13.60 -2.39 12.80
C ARG A 206 14.06 -3.78 12.37
N GLN A 207 14.00 -4.13 11.09
CA GLN A 207 14.53 -5.40 10.57
C GLN A 207 16.03 -5.56 10.84
N GLU A 208 16.81 -4.49 10.65
CA GLU A 208 18.25 -4.49 10.97
C GLU A 208 18.52 -4.69 12.46
N TRP A 209 17.76 -4.01 13.33
CA TRP A 209 17.89 -4.15 14.78
C TRP A 209 17.55 -5.56 15.27
N LEU A 210 16.51 -6.17 14.69
CA LEU A 210 16.16 -7.58 14.94
C LEU A 210 17.29 -8.51 14.50
N ALA A 211 17.84 -8.32 13.30
CA ALA A 211 18.95 -9.12 12.79
C ALA A 211 20.24 -8.98 13.63
N GLN A 212 20.46 -7.80 14.21
CA GLN A 212 21.58 -7.52 15.12
C GLN A 212 21.32 -7.98 16.57
N GLY A 213 20.14 -8.52 16.88
CA GLY A 213 19.77 -8.95 18.23
C GLY A 213 19.64 -7.80 19.23
N LYS A 214 19.31 -6.58 18.78
CA LYS A 214 19.07 -5.43 19.68
C LYS A 214 17.82 -5.61 20.54
N PHE A 215 16.84 -6.34 20.02
CA PHE A 215 15.65 -6.86 20.67
C PHE A 215 15.09 -8.02 19.83
N ALA A 216 14.11 -8.76 20.34
CA ALA A 216 13.45 -9.85 19.64
C ALA A 216 12.03 -9.45 19.19
N ALA A 217 11.56 -10.06 18.10
CA ALA A 217 10.20 -9.81 17.60
C ALA A 217 9.16 -10.18 18.66
N GLY A 218 8.25 -9.25 18.97
CA GLY A 218 7.21 -9.42 19.98
C GLY A 218 7.68 -9.29 21.44
N ASP A 219 8.94 -8.94 21.69
CA ASP A 219 9.42 -8.64 23.04
C ASP A 219 8.92 -7.28 23.55
N ALA A 220 9.23 -6.91 24.79
CA ALA A 220 8.75 -5.68 25.40
C ALA A 220 9.20 -4.40 24.66
N THR A 221 10.41 -4.38 24.09
CA THR A 221 10.93 -3.23 23.34
C THR A 221 10.23 -3.14 21.99
N ASP A 222 10.12 -4.27 21.30
CA ASP A 222 9.45 -4.35 20.00
C ASP A 222 7.97 -3.99 20.10
N VAL A 223 7.27 -4.57 21.08
CA VAL A 223 5.86 -4.29 21.35
C VAL A 223 5.64 -2.82 21.70
N ALA A 224 6.55 -2.18 22.44
CA ALA A 224 6.43 -0.75 22.76
C ALA A 224 6.50 0.12 21.49
N LEU A 225 7.41 -0.19 20.56
CA LEU A 225 7.48 0.48 19.25
C LEU A 225 6.25 0.17 18.40
N LEU A 226 5.89 -1.11 18.26
CA LEU A 226 4.83 -1.58 17.38
C LEU A 226 3.43 -1.08 17.77
N ARG A 227 3.18 -0.77 19.06
CA ARG A 227 1.93 -0.12 19.50
C ARG A 227 1.60 1.15 18.72
N HIS A 228 2.62 1.84 18.23
CA HIS A 228 2.46 3.06 17.46
C HIS A 228 2.83 2.86 15.99
N LEU A 229 3.94 2.16 15.70
CA LEU A 229 4.40 1.95 14.32
C LEU A 229 3.37 1.21 13.46
N LEU A 230 2.56 0.30 14.03
CA LEU A 230 1.52 -0.39 13.28
C LEU A 230 0.38 0.54 12.83
N LEU A 231 0.19 1.69 13.46
CA LEU A 231 -0.84 2.66 13.04
C LEU A 231 -0.51 3.27 11.66
N GLU A 232 0.74 3.17 11.23
CA GLU A 232 1.18 3.59 9.90
C GLU A 232 0.59 2.74 8.77
N VAL A 233 0.20 1.49 9.07
CA VAL A 233 -0.37 0.53 8.11
C VAL A 233 -1.85 0.23 8.41
N GLU A 234 -2.46 1.03 9.29
CA GLU A 234 -3.90 1.01 9.50
C GLU A 234 -4.63 1.53 8.23
N HIS A 235 -5.83 1.03 7.96
CA HIS A 235 -6.56 1.34 6.73
C HIS A 235 -7.16 2.77 6.68
N THR A 236 -7.31 3.45 7.82
CA THR A 236 -7.88 4.81 7.93
C THR A 236 -6.82 5.88 8.20
N TRP A 237 -6.64 6.82 7.26
CA TRP A 237 -5.50 7.76 7.27
C TRP A 237 -5.84 9.16 7.78
N GLY A 238 -7.03 9.32 8.35
CA GLY A 238 -7.57 10.61 8.79
C GLY A 238 -9.07 10.51 9.05
N THR A 239 -9.70 11.65 9.25
CA THR A 239 -11.16 11.72 9.43
C THR A 239 -11.91 11.67 8.09
N ASP A 240 -13.21 11.40 8.18
CA ASP A 240 -14.11 11.25 7.04
C ASP A 240 -14.26 12.51 6.20
N THR A 241 -13.61 12.51 5.03
CA THR A 241 -13.54 13.70 4.17
C THR A 241 -14.88 14.12 3.59
N LYS A 242 -15.83 13.19 3.36
CA LYS A 242 -17.20 13.55 2.91
C LYS A 242 -18.02 14.25 4.00
N THR A 243 -17.69 14.04 5.28
CA THR A 243 -18.34 14.71 6.41
C THR A 243 -17.82 16.13 6.61
N TRP A 244 -16.52 16.34 6.39
CA TRP A 244 -15.87 17.61 6.74
C TRP A 244 -15.60 18.53 5.54
N LEU A 245 -15.32 18.01 4.35
CA LEU A 245 -14.97 18.81 3.18
C LEU A 245 -16.18 19.03 2.27
N ASP A 246 -16.23 20.20 1.63
CA ASP A 246 -17.21 20.50 0.57
C ASP A 246 -16.82 19.87 -0.78
N PHE A 247 -17.72 19.93 -1.75
CA PHE A 247 -17.49 19.44 -3.12
C PHE A 247 -17.42 20.58 -4.15
N ASP A 248 -16.91 21.74 -3.74
CA ASP A 248 -16.92 22.98 -4.54
C ASP A 248 -15.54 23.67 -4.62
N HIS A 249 -14.58 23.35 -3.76
CA HIS A 249 -13.27 24.01 -3.73
C HIS A 249 -12.15 23.05 -4.16
N TYR A 250 -12.12 22.71 -5.45
CA TYR A 250 -11.22 21.70 -5.99
C TYR A 250 -9.89 22.26 -6.52
N THR A 251 -9.91 23.41 -7.19
CA THR A 251 -8.71 23.99 -7.82
C THR A 251 -7.77 24.60 -6.78
N PRO A 252 -6.47 24.82 -7.09
CA PRO A 252 -5.56 25.49 -6.17
C PRO A 252 -6.05 26.86 -5.68
N ALA A 253 -6.69 27.64 -6.56
CA ALA A 253 -7.21 28.96 -6.24
C ALA A 253 -8.41 28.89 -5.28
N ASP A 254 -9.32 27.94 -5.48
CA ASP A 254 -10.48 27.75 -4.63
C ASP A 254 -10.12 27.10 -3.28
N LEU A 255 -9.12 26.19 -3.28
CA LEU A 255 -8.63 25.51 -2.10
C LEU A 255 -7.92 26.45 -1.12
N ALA A 256 -7.10 27.37 -1.64
CA ALA A 256 -6.25 28.25 -0.83
C ALA A 256 -6.99 28.99 0.32
N PRO A 257 -8.14 29.67 0.09
CA PRO A 257 -8.88 30.31 1.18
C PRO A 257 -9.48 29.30 2.17
N MET A 258 -9.78 28.07 1.73
CA MET A 258 -10.44 27.06 2.54
C MET A 258 -9.52 26.41 3.58
N LEU A 259 -8.22 26.32 3.33
CA LEU A 259 -7.23 25.69 4.22
C LEU A 259 -7.24 26.24 5.66
N ASN A 260 -7.69 27.48 5.85
CA ASN A 260 -7.75 28.12 7.17
C ASN A 260 -9.10 28.02 7.89
N THR A 261 -10.10 27.45 7.22
CA THR A 261 -11.46 27.28 7.76
C THR A 261 -11.53 26.12 8.76
N LYS A 262 -12.58 26.12 9.59
CA LYS A 262 -12.75 25.13 10.67
C LYS A 262 -12.65 23.70 10.17
N ASN A 263 -13.45 23.33 9.17
CA ASN A 263 -13.55 21.93 8.76
C ASN A 263 -12.27 21.43 8.07
N TYR A 264 -11.64 22.27 7.24
CA TYR A 264 -10.36 21.93 6.60
C TYR A 264 -9.25 21.76 7.63
N LYS A 265 -9.22 22.59 8.69
CA LYS A 265 -8.29 22.41 9.81
C LYS A 265 -8.53 21.12 10.57
N VAL A 266 -9.77 20.66 10.75
CA VAL A 266 -10.08 19.36 11.38
C VAL A 266 -9.46 18.22 10.57
N VAL A 267 -9.67 18.23 9.25
CA VAL A 267 -9.11 17.22 8.35
C VAL A 267 -7.58 17.25 8.34
N GLN A 268 -6.98 18.44 8.17
CA GLN A 268 -5.52 18.60 8.21
C GLN A 268 -4.92 18.15 9.55
N PHE A 269 -5.59 18.44 10.66
CA PHE A 269 -5.15 17.99 11.98
C PHE A 269 -5.19 16.46 12.07
N SER A 270 -6.24 15.80 11.57
CA SER A 270 -6.32 14.33 11.58
C SER A 270 -5.18 13.66 10.81
N TRP A 271 -4.76 14.24 9.68
CA TRP A 271 -3.59 13.74 8.93
C TRP A 271 -2.28 13.97 9.69
N GLN A 272 -2.14 15.13 10.34
CA GLN A 272 -0.98 15.42 11.18
C GLN A 272 -0.90 14.47 12.39
N GLU A 273 -2.03 14.17 13.03
CA GLU A 273 -2.13 13.21 14.13
C GLU A 273 -1.63 11.83 13.70
N LYS A 274 -2.08 11.31 12.54
CA LYS A 274 -1.61 10.05 11.98
C LYS A 274 -0.10 10.05 11.71
N ARG A 275 0.48 11.17 11.25
CA ARG A 275 1.94 11.30 11.08
C ARG A 275 2.71 11.33 12.41
N GLN A 276 2.07 11.65 13.53
CA GLN A 276 2.71 11.68 14.84
C GLN A 276 2.83 10.30 15.49
N ASP A 277 2.03 9.33 15.08
CA ASP A 277 2.10 7.96 15.59
C ASP A 277 3.50 7.36 15.42
N LEU A 278 4.13 7.53 14.25
CA LEU A 278 5.53 7.13 14.04
C LEU A 278 6.48 7.71 15.11
N PHE A 279 6.36 9.00 15.40
CA PHE A 279 7.25 9.68 16.35
C PHE A 279 6.97 9.23 17.80
N ALA A 280 5.72 8.94 18.14
CA ALA A 280 5.37 8.33 19.42
C ALA A 280 6.04 6.95 19.57
N GLY A 281 6.03 6.11 18.53
CA GLY A 281 6.75 4.83 18.51
C GLY A 281 8.25 4.97 18.64
N ILE A 282 8.86 5.91 17.90
CA ILE A 282 10.30 6.19 18.00
C ILE A 282 10.68 6.65 19.41
N ALA A 283 9.82 7.40 20.08
CA ALA A 283 10.07 7.89 21.44
C ALA A 283 10.17 6.75 22.47
N THR A 284 9.57 5.58 22.22
CA THR A 284 9.64 4.42 23.13
C THR A 284 10.96 3.65 23.03
N LEU A 285 11.78 3.90 21.99
CA LEU A 285 13.02 3.18 21.76
C LEU A 285 14.14 3.58 22.74
N PRO A 286 15.08 2.66 23.03
CA PRO A 286 16.34 3.00 23.67
C PRO A 286 17.08 4.10 22.90
N VAL A 287 17.79 4.98 23.62
CA VAL A 287 18.40 6.21 23.08
C VAL A 287 19.17 5.98 21.76
N PRO A 288 20.07 4.98 21.64
CA PRO A 288 20.83 4.79 20.40
C PRO A 288 19.96 4.46 19.19
N LEU A 289 18.91 3.65 19.36
CA LEU A 289 18.00 3.26 18.27
C LEU A 289 17.07 4.43 17.89
N ARG A 290 16.63 5.19 18.90
CA ARG A 290 15.85 6.41 18.70
C ARG A 290 16.61 7.44 17.88
N GLU A 291 17.88 7.68 18.20
CA GLU A 291 18.74 8.61 17.44
C GLU A 291 18.96 8.15 16.00
N GLN A 292 19.15 6.84 15.78
CA GLN A 292 19.24 6.26 14.43
C GLN A 292 17.96 6.49 13.62
N ALA A 293 16.79 6.21 14.19
CA ALA A 293 15.51 6.46 13.52
C ALA A 293 15.28 7.94 13.19
N GLN A 294 15.59 8.84 14.15
CA GLN A 294 15.46 10.28 13.93
C GLN A 294 16.39 10.78 12.83
N THR A 295 17.62 10.27 12.76
CA THR A 295 18.56 10.59 11.67
C THR A 295 18.04 10.08 10.33
N ALA A 296 17.61 8.82 10.26
CA ALA A 296 17.08 8.24 9.03
C ALA A 296 15.86 9.01 8.50
N ILE A 297 14.98 9.51 9.38
CA ILE A 297 13.84 10.34 8.99
C ILE A 297 14.28 11.71 8.47
N ARG A 298 15.22 12.38 9.14
CA ARG A 298 15.75 13.68 8.68
C ARG A 298 16.41 13.56 7.32
N GLU A 299 17.12 12.46 7.08
CA GLU A 299 17.77 12.22 5.79
C GLU A 299 16.78 12.08 4.63
N LEU A 300 15.50 11.78 4.88
CA LEU A 300 14.46 11.73 3.84
C LEU A 300 14.04 13.11 3.32
N GLU A 301 14.36 14.20 4.04
CA GLU A 301 13.98 15.54 3.64
C GLU A 301 14.54 15.86 2.25
N ALA A 302 13.65 16.28 1.35
CA ALA A 302 14.01 16.56 -0.03
C ALA A 302 14.82 17.86 -0.11
N ALA A 303 16.02 17.77 -0.67
CA ALA A 303 16.85 18.91 -1.02
C ALA A 303 17.14 18.89 -2.53
N PRO A 304 17.19 20.04 -3.22
CA PRO A 304 17.56 20.07 -4.64
C PRO A 304 18.95 19.46 -4.85
N PRO A 305 19.06 18.39 -5.67
CA PRO A 305 20.34 17.72 -5.90
C PRO A 305 21.31 18.61 -6.68
N LYS A 306 22.61 18.40 -6.46
CA LYS A 306 23.70 19.10 -7.15
C LYS A 306 24.87 18.15 -7.34
N LEU A 307 25.47 18.17 -8.53
CA LEU A 307 26.72 17.49 -8.81
C LEU A 307 27.91 18.35 -8.33
N ALA A 308 29.03 17.72 -7.97
CA ALA A 308 30.21 18.42 -7.49
C ALA A 308 30.93 19.15 -8.65
N HIS A 309 31.06 18.48 -9.79
CA HIS A 309 31.73 18.97 -10.99
C HIS A 309 30.86 18.76 -12.24
N PRO A 310 29.71 19.46 -12.33
CA PRO A 310 28.74 19.23 -13.39
C PRO A 310 29.31 19.51 -14.77
N ARG A 311 29.14 18.56 -15.69
CA ARG A 311 29.39 18.71 -17.12
C ARG A 311 28.09 18.49 -17.87
N ALA A 312 27.89 19.19 -18.98
CA ALA A 312 26.73 18.95 -19.84
C ALA A 312 26.82 17.53 -20.42
N TYR A 313 25.77 16.74 -20.26
CA TYR A 313 25.67 15.41 -20.87
C TYR A 313 25.17 15.54 -22.31
N PRO A 314 25.97 15.14 -23.33
CA PRO A 314 25.54 15.23 -24.71
C PRO A 314 24.36 14.28 -25.00
N ALA A 315 23.29 14.84 -25.55
CA ALA A 315 22.14 14.09 -26.01
C ALA A 315 22.58 12.92 -26.89
N GLY A 316 22.14 11.70 -26.56
CA GLY A 316 22.48 10.53 -27.35
C GLY A 316 23.60 9.65 -26.77
N ARG A 317 24.48 10.22 -25.94
CA ARG A 317 25.76 9.61 -25.57
C ARG A 317 25.57 8.37 -24.70
N GLU A 318 26.38 7.36 -24.94
CA GLU A 318 26.46 6.21 -24.04
C GLU A 318 27.51 6.43 -22.97
N ILE A 319 27.17 6.05 -21.74
CA ILE A 319 28.10 5.99 -20.61
C ILE A 319 28.45 4.53 -20.42
N GLU A 320 29.73 4.24 -20.60
CA GLU A 320 30.28 2.95 -20.29
C GLU A 320 30.84 2.96 -18.86
N THR A 321 30.16 2.25 -17.96
CA THR A 321 30.55 2.14 -16.55
C THR A 321 31.26 0.79 -16.31
N ALA A 322 31.66 0.52 -15.06
CA ALA A 322 32.22 -0.79 -14.69
C ALA A 322 31.26 -1.96 -14.98
N HIS A 323 29.95 -1.77 -14.77
CA HIS A 323 28.95 -2.85 -14.78
C HIS A 323 27.92 -2.75 -15.92
N PHE A 324 27.71 -1.55 -16.46
CA PHE A 324 26.63 -1.25 -17.41
C PHE A 324 27.09 -0.39 -18.58
N VAL A 325 26.37 -0.48 -19.70
CA VAL A 325 26.30 0.60 -20.71
C VAL A 325 24.93 1.24 -20.61
N VAL A 326 24.89 2.54 -20.36
CA VAL A 326 23.65 3.29 -20.08
C VAL A 326 23.54 4.50 -20.99
N SER A 327 22.32 4.80 -21.44
CA SER A 327 22.03 6.10 -22.04
C SER A 327 20.66 6.61 -21.60
N VAL A 328 20.56 7.93 -21.52
CA VAL A 328 19.35 8.64 -21.10
C VAL A 328 18.70 9.30 -22.32
N ASP A 329 17.37 9.27 -22.37
CA ASP A 329 16.62 10.01 -23.36
C ASP A 329 16.70 11.53 -23.07
N PRO A 330 17.29 12.33 -23.96
CA PRO A 330 17.39 13.77 -23.77
C PRO A 330 16.04 14.49 -23.80
N LYS A 331 14.94 13.82 -24.18
CA LYS A 331 13.59 14.41 -24.11
C LYS A 331 12.94 14.20 -22.76
N THR A 332 13.01 12.99 -22.21
CA THR A 332 12.22 12.58 -21.03
C THR A 332 13.04 12.36 -19.76
N GLY A 333 14.36 12.20 -19.88
CA GLY A 333 15.24 11.84 -18.76
C GLY A 333 15.18 10.37 -18.36
N ALA A 334 14.39 9.55 -19.05
CA ALA A 334 14.29 8.12 -18.81
C ALA A 334 15.53 7.37 -19.32
N ILE A 335 15.83 6.22 -18.70
CA ILE A 335 16.84 5.29 -19.21
C ILE A 335 16.28 4.62 -20.46
N ARG A 336 16.91 4.85 -21.61
CA ARG A 336 16.53 4.26 -22.91
C ARG A 336 17.51 3.20 -23.40
N ARG A 337 18.59 2.96 -22.65
CA ARG A 337 19.53 1.87 -22.87
C ARG A 337 20.08 1.42 -21.52
N LEU A 338 20.05 0.13 -21.26
CA LEU A 338 20.64 -0.49 -20.07
C LEU A 338 21.14 -1.89 -20.43
N LEU A 339 22.40 -1.96 -20.83
CA LEU A 339 23.08 -3.22 -21.12
C LEU A 339 23.86 -3.66 -19.87
N SER A 340 23.49 -4.80 -19.28
CA SER A 340 24.30 -5.42 -18.23
C SER A 340 25.52 -6.09 -18.85
N LYS A 341 26.72 -5.65 -18.45
CA LYS A 341 27.98 -6.22 -18.99
C LYS A 341 28.20 -7.66 -18.55
N LYS A 342 27.59 -8.08 -17.45
CA LYS A 342 27.67 -9.44 -16.90
C LYS A 342 26.80 -10.42 -17.69
N SER A 343 25.52 -10.11 -17.85
CA SER A 343 24.57 -10.98 -18.57
C SER A 343 24.59 -10.78 -20.08
N LYS A 344 25.21 -9.69 -20.57
CA LYS A 344 25.16 -9.25 -21.97
C LYS A 344 23.74 -9.02 -22.47
N ARG A 345 22.81 -8.74 -21.56
CA ARG A 345 21.39 -8.50 -21.85
C ARG A 345 21.08 -7.01 -21.83
N GLU A 346 20.33 -6.59 -22.84
CA GLU A 346 19.72 -5.27 -22.93
C GLU A 346 18.38 -5.30 -22.19
N TRP A 347 18.18 -4.36 -21.28
CA TRP A 347 16.98 -4.26 -20.44
C TRP A 347 16.10 -3.05 -20.77
N ALA A 348 16.63 -2.05 -21.49
CA ALA A 348 15.89 -0.85 -21.86
C ALA A 348 16.12 -0.50 -23.33
N SER A 349 15.11 0.09 -23.96
CA SER A 349 15.16 0.66 -25.31
C SER A 349 14.32 1.94 -25.37
N ASN A 350 14.18 2.56 -26.54
CA ASN A 350 13.25 3.68 -26.73
C ASN A 350 11.78 3.27 -26.48
N ASP A 351 11.40 2.04 -26.86
CA ASP A 351 10.04 1.50 -26.68
C ASP A 351 9.86 0.86 -25.29
N HIS A 352 10.98 0.55 -24.63
CA HIS A 352 11.05 -0.08 -23.31
C HIS A 352 11.85 0.80 -22.32
N PRO A 353 11.37 2.02 -21.98
CA PRO A 353 12.10 2.92 -21.09
C PRO A 353 12.01 2.48 -19.62
N LEU A 354 13.07 2.75 -18.86
CA LEU A 354 13.07 2.61 -17.40
C LEU A 354 13.13 3.98 -16.73
N ALA A 355 12.50 4.11 -15.56
CA ALA A 355 12.45 5.34 -14.78
C ALA A 355 11.82 6.55 -15.51
N LEU A 356 10.75 6.30 -16.29
CA LEU A 356 10.01 7.37 -16.96
C LEU A 356 9.05 8.06 -15.99
N PHE A 357 9.31 9.33 -15.69
CA PHE A 357 8.43 10.16 -14.86
C PHE A 357 7.24 10.69 -15.66
N SER A 358 6.05 10.66 -15.07
CA SER A 358 4.84 11.26 -15.67
C SER A 358 3.90 11.82 -14.61
N TYR A 359 3.11 12.82 -15.01
CA TYR A 359 2.01 13.41 -14.25
C TYR A 359 0.70 13.13 -14.97
N GLN A 360 -0.35 12.80 -14.23
CA GLN A 360 -1.66 12.46 -14.76
C GLN A 360 -2.74 13.22 -13.99
N THR A 361 -3.75 13.70 -14.69
CA THR A 361 -5.04 14.15 -14.10
C THR A 361 -6.14 13.17 -14.46
N LEU A 362 -7.22 13.15 -13.68
CA LEU A 362 -8.37 12.28 -13.93
C LEU A 362 -9.64 13.08 -14.23
N SER A 363 -10.55 12.45 -14.98
CA SER A 363 -11.86 13.00 -15.33
C SER A 363 -12.99 12.30 -14.58
N GLN A 364 -14.20 12.89 -14.63
CA GLN A 364 -15.42 12.22 -14.18
C GLN A 364 -15.67 10.87 -14.88
N GLN A 365 -15.24 10.70 -16.14
CA GLN A 365 -15.38 9.45 -16.87
C GLN A 365 -14.50 8.33 -16.29
N ASP A 366 -13.32 8.67 -15.76
CA ASP A 366 -12.46 7.70 -15.08
C ASP A 366 -13.13 7.15 -13.82
N TYR A 367 -13.79 8.03 -13.04
CA TYR A 367 -14.60 7.62 -11.90
C TYR A 367 -15.82 6.80 -12.30
N SER A 368 -16.55 7.19 -13.35
CA SER A 368 -17.68 6.40 -13.84
C SER A 368 -17.24 4.98 -14.21
N ARG A 369 -16.14 4.83 -14.96
CA ARG A 369 -15.57 3.51 -15.27
C ARG A 369 -15.19 2.75 -14.00
N PHE A 370 -14.59 3.40 -13.02
CA PHE A 370 -14.22 2.75 -11.77
C PHE A 370 -15.46 2.28 -10.99
N PHE A 371 -16.48 3.12 -10.87
CA PHE A 371 -17.74 2.79 -10.21
C PHE A 371 -18.43 1.60 -10.87
N ASP A 372 -18.53 1.59 -12.19
CA ASP A 372 -19.17 0.50 -12.95
C ASP A 372 -18.46 -0.85 -12.74
N ASN A 373 -17.17 -0.84 -12.45
CA ASN A 373 -16.37 -2.07 -12.29
C ASN A 373 -16.18 -2.49 -10.82
N TYR A 374 -16.17 -1.55 -9.87
CA TYR A 374 -15.72 -1.80 -8.50
C TYR A 374 -16.72 -1.44 -7.39
N VAL A 375 -17.57 -0.44 -7.58
CA VAL A 375 -18.45 0.03 -6.51
C VAL A 375 -19.82 -0.63 -6.65
N VAL A 376 -20.17 -1.52 -5.71
CA VAL A 376 -21.39 -2.33 -5.76
C VAL A 376 -22.59 -1.70 -5.03
N SER A 377 -22.37 -0.59 -4.32
CA SER A 377 -23.42 0.17 -3.64
C SER A 377 -23.88 1.39 -4.45
N ASP A 378 -25.19 1.61 -4.46
CA ASP A 378 -25.85 2.79 -5.03
C ASP A 378 -26.10 3.89 -3.99
N GLU A 379 -25.72 3.66 -2.74
CA GLU A 379 -25.85 4.66 -1.67
C GLU A 379 -24.98 5.90 -1.97
N ASP A 380 -25.52 7.08 -1.64
CA ASP A 380 -24.88 8.36 -1.94
C ASP A 380 -23.51 8.52 -1.23
N TRP A 381 -23.37 7.96 -0.03
CA TRP A 381 -22.10 7.97 0.70
C TRP A 381 -20.99 7.21 -0.04
N ALA A 382 -21.31 6.13 -0.75
CA ALA A 382 -20.33 5.30 -1.44
C ALA A 382 -19.71 6.08 -2.62
N LYS A 383 -20.53 6.79 -3.41
CA LYS A 383 -20.02 7.60 -4.51
C LYS A 383 -19.18 8.80 -4.01
N LYS A 384 -19.45 9.29 -2.80
CA LYS A 384 -18.63 10.33 -2.15
C LYS A 384 -17.29 9.77 -1.66
N ASP A 385 -17.26 8.55 -1.13
CA ASP A 385 -16.06 7.92 -0.58
C ASP A 385 -15.08 7.44 -1.65
N PHE A 386 -15.60 6.83 -2.71
CA PHE A 386 -14.80 6.33 -3.82
C PHE A 386 -14.59 7.37 -4.92
N GLY A 387 -15.16 8.57 -4.78
CA GLY A 387 -15.27 9.57 -5.83
C GLY A 387 -14.77 10.96 -5.51
N LYS A 388 -14.94 11.84 -6.49
CA LYS A 388 -14.79 13.29 -6.33
C LYS A 388 -16.02 13.96 -6.97
N PRO A 389 -17.09 14.22 -6.20
CA PRO A 389 -18.31 14.81 -6.75
C PRO A 389 -18.05 16.16 -7.43
N ASN A 390 -18.78 16.46 -8.50
CA ASN A 390 -18.79 17.74 -9.20
C ASN A 390 -17.48 18.18 -9.90
N ILE A 391 -16.46 17.32 -10.02
CA ILE A 391 -15.16 17.72 -10.59
C ILE A 391 -15.24 18.22 -12.05
N GLU A 392 -16.27 17.81 -12.79
CA GLU A 392 -16.53 18.29 -14.15
C GLU A 392 -16.78 19.80 -14.21
N ARG A 393 -17.32 20.41 -13.13
CA ARG A 393 -17.55 21.87 -13.03
C ARG A 393 -16.24 22.67 -13.01
N PHE A 394 -15.13 22.01 -12.66
CA PHE A 394 -13.80 22.61 -12.53
C PHE A 394 -12.89 22.24 -13.71
N GLY A 395 -13.45 21.69 -14.78
CA GLY A 395 -12.69 21.35 -15.99
C GLY A 395 -11.79 20.12 -15.85
N ALA A 396 -12.12 19.19 -14.95
CA ALA A 396 -11.38 17.94 -14.78
C ALA A 396 -11.31 17.13 -16.09
N LYS A 397 -10.10 16.75 -16.49
CA LYS A 397 -9.82 15.99 -17.72
C LYS A 397 -8.81 14.88 -17.44
N SER A 398 -8.96 13.78 -18.19
CA SER A 398 -7.99 12.69 -18.19
C SER A 398 -6.89 13.05 -19.16
N GLU A 399 -5.76 13.50 -18.64
CA GLU A 399 -4.61 13.97 -19.42
C GLU A 399 -3.32 13.48 -18.76
N GLU A 400 -2.29 13.27 -19.58
CA GLU A 400 -0.96 12.86 -19.13
C GLU A 400 0.09 13.82 -19.67
N TRP A 401 1.02 14.21 -18.81
CA TRP A 401 2.21 14.97 -19.15
C TRP A 401 3.46 14.14 -18.84
N ILE A 402 4.34 14.06 -19.83
CA ILE A 402 5.72 13.61 -19.66
C ILE A 402 6.58 14.88 -19.68
N PRO A 403 7.10 15.33 -18.52
CA PRO A 403 7.95 16.52 -18.46
C PRO A 403 9.18 16.39 -19.36
N SER A 404 9.57 17.52 -19.96
CA SER A 404 10.76 17.57 -20.82
C SER A 404 12.01 17.86 -20.00
N VAL A 405 13.14 17.29 -20.41
CA VAL A 405 14.45 17.63 -19.85
C VAL A 405 14.78 19.09 -20.15
N ALA A 406 14.87 19.90 -19.10
CA ALA A 406 15.34 21.28 -19.18
C ALA A 406 16.87 21.35 -19.07
N GLU A 407 17.49 20.39 -18.37
CA GLU A 407 18.93 20.30 -18.18
C GLU A 407 19.34 18.86 -17.87
N LEU A 408 20.46 18.43 -18.46
CA LEU A 408 21.02 17.10 -18.25
C LEU A 408 22.53 17.24 -18.02
N GLN A 409 22.96 16.81 -16.84
CA GLN A 409 24.34 16.93 -16.39
C GLN A 409 24.90 15.55 -16.02
N GLU A 410 26.21 15.42 -16.14
CA GLU A 410 26.98 14.27 -15.68
C GLU A 410 28.16 14.71 -14.82
N ASP A 411 28.59 13.82 -13.93
CA ASP A 411 29.83 13.92 -13.16
C ASP A 411 30.42 12.51 -13.01
N GLU A 412 31.73 12.43 -12.79
CA GLU A 412 32.40 11.16 -12.49
C GLU A 412 33.52 11.40 -11.49
N ASP A 413 33.53 10.57 -10.44
CA ASP A 413 34.56 10.54 -9.42
C ASP A 413 35.11 9.11 -9.21
N ASP A 414 35.89 8.92 -8.14
CA ASP A 414 36.43 7.61 -7.76
C ASP A 414 35.33 6.62 -7.33
N GLY A 415 34.16 7.12 -6.90
CA GLY A 415 33.02 6.32 -6.46
C GLY A 415 32.17 5.80 -7.62
N GLY A 416 31.95 6.61 -8.66
CA GLY A 416 31.12 6.19 -9.79
C GLY A 416 30.77 7.29 -10.78
N HIS A 417 29.83 6.97 -11.67
CA HIS A 417 29.24 7.94 -12.59
C HIS A 417 27.93 8.47 -11.99
N HIS A 418 27.73 9.78 -12.11
CA HIS A 418 26.54 10.47 -11.67
C HIS A 418 25.86 11.13 -12.86
N LEU A 419 24.55 10.96 -12.96
CA LEU A 419 23.70 11.66 -13.93
C LEU A 419 22.61 12.41 -13.20
N LEU A 420 22.33 13.62 -13.65
CA LEU A 420 21.28 14.46 -13.10
C LEU A 420 20.47 15.10 -14.23
N ALA A 421 19.20 14.71 -14.33
CA ALA A 421 18.22 15.33 -15.20
C ALA A 421 17.31 16.25 -14.38
N ARG A 422 17.15 17.52 -14.80
CA ARG A 422 16.09 18.41 -14.34
C ARG A 422 14.99 18.43 -15.39
N LEU A 423 13.78 18.04 -14.99
CA LEU A 423 12.60 17.98 -15.84
C LEU A 423 11.61 19.08 -15.48
N GLU A 424 10.94 19.60 -16.51
CA GLU A 424 9.94 20.67 -16.39
C GLU A 424 8.75 20.39 -17.30
N CYS A 425 7.55 20.70 -16.82
CA CYS A 425 6.32 20.59 -17.60
C CYS A 425 5.97 21.97 -18.19
N ASN A 426 5.84 22.04 -19.51
CA ASN A 426 5.61 23.28 -20.24
C ASN A 426 4.16 23.38 -20.74
N ASP A 427 3.20 23.57 -19.81
CA ASP A 427 1.78 23.79 -20.12
C ASP A 427 1.19 24.92 -19.26
N SER A 428 1.45 26.15 -19.67
CA SER A 428 0.99 27.34 -18.95
C SER A 428 -0.53 27.52 -18.96
N GLU A 429 -1.25 26.90 -19.89
CA GLU A 429 -2.71 26.97 -19.93
C GLU A 429 -3.30 26.07 -18.84
N ALA A 430 -2.85 24.80 -18.77
CA ALA A 430 -3.32 23.84 -17.77
C ALA A 430 -3.03 24.31 -16.33
N GLN A 431 -1.85 24.90 -16.12
CA GLN A 431 -1.46 25.45 -14.83
C GLN A 431 -2.29 26.68 -14.46
N ARG A 432 -2.47 27.64 -15.39
CA ARG A 432 -3.27 28.85 -15.12
C ARG A 432 -4.74 28.55 -14.89
N SER A 433 -5.30 27.55 -15.56
CA SER A 433 -6.68 27.13 -15.34
C SER A 433 -6.88 26.39 -14.00
N GLY A 434 -5.79 25.99 -13.33
CA GLY A 434 -5.83 25.17 -12.12
C GLY A 434 -6.22 23.71 -12.37
N ARG A 435 -6.38 23.26 -13.62
CA ARG A 435 -6.77 21.86 -13.94
C ARG A 435 -5.64 20.88 -13.67
N ALA A 436 -4.39 21.34 -13.79
CA ALA A 436 -3.18 20.57 -13.57
C ALA A 436 -2.31 21.29 -12.55
N SER A 437 -1.74 20.54 -11.62
CA SER A 437 -0.90 21.02 -10.52
C SER A 437 0.41 20.23 -10.43
N PHE A 438 1.00 19.94 -11.59
CA PHE A 438 2.29 19.25 -11.67
C PHE A 438 3.40 20.03 -10.91
N PRO A 439 4.41 19.32 -10.37
CA PRO A 439 5.57 19.97 -9.77
C PRO A 439 6.31 20.87 -10.77
N GLN A 440 6.79 22.02 -10.31
CA GLN A 440 7.51 22.97 -11.18
C GLN A 440 8.95 22.54 -11.45
N LYS A 441 9.53 21.72 -10.56
CA LYS A 441 10.86 21.15 -10.73
C LYS A 441 10.83 19.69 -10.34
N VAL A 442 11.28 18.84 -11.24
CA VAL A 442 11.49 17.41 -10.99
C VAL A 442 12.94 17.09 -11.29
N PHE A 443 13.57 16.28 -10.46
CA PHE A 443 14.93 15.81 -10.67
C PHE A 443 14.94 14.29 -10.71
N VAL A 444 15.67 13.74 -11.69
CA VAL A 444 16.00 12.32 -11.77
C VAL A 444 17.51 12.21 -11.67
N GLU A 445 17.99 11.59 -10.60
CA GLU A 445 19.41 11.37 -10.32
C GLU A 445 19.72 9.88 -10.40
N MET A 446 20.82 9.54 -11.05
CA MET A 446 21.36 8.17 -11.09
C MET A 446 22.81 8.18 -10.64
N MET A 447 23.13 7.37 -9.63
CA MET A 447 24.50 7.06 -9.24
C MET A 447 24.80 5.60 -9.60
N LEU A 448 25.85 5.40 -10.41
CA LEU A 448 26.32 4.12 -10.91
C LEU A 448 27.70 3.82 -10.31
N PRO A 449 27.76 3.15 -9.15
CA PRO A 449 29.00 2.93 -8.43
C PRO A 449 29.91 1.96 -9.16
N LYS A 450 31.22 2.17 -9.06
CA LYS A 450 32.24 1.24 -9.59
C LYS A 450 32.28 -0.06 -8.77
N ALA A 451 31.96 0.00 -7.47
CA ALA A 451 32.11 -1.11 -6.53
C ALA A 451 31.06 -2.22 -6.67
N GLU A 452 29.84 -1.91 -7.15
CA GLU A 452 28.74 -2.88 -7.20
C GLU A 452 27.83 -2.68 -8.44
N PRO A 453 27.25 -3.76 -9.00
CA PRO A 453 26.39 -3.69 -10.18
C PRO A 453 24.96 -3.25 -9.80
N VAL A 454 24.80 -1.99 -9.42
CA VAL A 454 23.51 -1.37 -9.07
C VAL A 454 23.40 0.01 -9.70
N ILE A 455 22.18 0.50 -9.91
CA ILE A 455 21.91 1.92 -10.15
C ILE A 455 21.10 2.42 -8.97
N HIS A 456 21.66 3.38 -8.24
CA HIS A 456 20.94 4.13 -7.21
C HIS A 456 20.18 5.26 -7.91
N LEU A 457 18.87 5.15 -7.96
CA LEU A 457 17.99 6.08 -8.67
C LEU A 457 17.19 6.90 -7.65
N ASN A 458 17.28 8.22 -7.73
CA ASN A 458 16.50 9.14 -6.92
C ASN A 458 15.61 10.00 -7.80
N VAL A 459 14.33 10.10 -7.44
CA VAL A 459 13.38 11.04 -8.05
C VAL A 459 12.94 12.02 -6.98
N SER A 460 13.09 13.32 -7.23
CA SER A 460 12.61 14.35 -6.31
C SER A 460 11.81 15.42 -7.03
N TRP A 461 10.88 16.05 -6.32
CA TRP A 461 10.11 17.16 -6.86
C TRP A 461 9.96 18.29 -5.86
N PHE A 462 9.76 19.49 -6.40
CA PHE A 462 9.63 20.73 -5.64
C PHE A 462 8.55 21.62 -6.22
N GLN A 463 8.01 22.50 -5.36
CA GLN A 463 7.09 23.58 -5.74
C GLN A 463 5.82 23.07 -6.44
N LYS A 464 5.32 21.90 -6.03
CA LYS A 464 4.03 21.40 -6.49
C LYS A 464 2.90 22.18 -5.83
N PRO A 465 1.97 22.79 -6.58
CA PRO A 465 0.77 23.40 -6.00
C PRO A 465 -0.12 22.32 -5.33
N PRO A 466 -0.67 22.58 -4.13
CA PRO A 466 -1.70 21.72 -3.56
C PRO A 466 -3.00 21.86 -4.36
N THR A 467 -3.64 20.75 -4.68
CA THR A 467 -4.94 20.71 -5.35
C THR A 467 -5.77 19.55 -4.81
N ARG A 468 -7.10 19.69 -4.85
CA ARG A 468 -8.05 18.61 -4.56
C ARG A 468 -8.54 17.91 -5.83
N LEU A 469 -8.30 18.51 -7.01
CA LEU A 469 -8.54 17.83 -8.28
C LEU A 469 -7.72 16.53 -8.34
N PRO A 470 -8.30 15.46 -8.91
CA PRO A 470 -7.69 14.16 -8.90
C PRO A 470 -6.46 14.13 -9.83
N GLU A 471 -5.32 13.76 -9.24
CA GLU A 471 -4.03 13.71 -9.91
C GLU A 471 -3.22 12.51 -9.45
N ALA A 472 -2.24 12.11 -10.25
CA ALA A 472 -1.27 11.08 -9.93
C ALA A 472 0.12 11.40 -10.50
N LEU A 473 1.16 11.01 -9.78
CA LEU A 473 2.57 11.12 -10.14
C LEU A 473 3.14 9.71 -10.22
N TRP A 474 3.83 9.41 -11.30
CA TRP A 474 4.27 8.05 -11.61
C TRP A 474 5.75 7.98 -11.99
N LEU A 475 6.37 6.86 -11.63
CA LEU A 475 7.64 6.41 -12.20
C LEU A 475 7.44 5.05 -12.87
N SER A 476 7.59 5.01 -14.19
CA SER A 476 7.29 3.82 -14.99
C SER A 476 8.55 3.03 -15.34
N PHE A 477 8.44 1.71 -15.25
CA PHE A 477 9.46 0.75 -15.62
C PHE A 477 8.89 -0.22 -16.65
N HIS A 478 9.35 -0.10 -17.89
CA HIS A 478 8.95 -0.95 -18.98
C HIS A 478 10.17 -1.70 -19.54
N PRO A 479 10.70 -2.71 -18.84
CA PRO A 479 11.90 -3.42 -19.31
C PRO A 479 11.59 -4.31 -20.53
N ILE A 480 12.66 -4.69 -21.24
CA ILE A 480 12.61 -5.73 -22.27
C ILE A 480 12.39 -7.10 -21.61
N ALA A 481 11.12 -7.42 -21.38
CA ALA A 481 10.63 -8.59 -20.67
C ALA A 481 9.34 -9.09 -21.34
N SER A 482 9.43 -10.19 -22.10
CA SER A 482 8.31 -10.66 -22.94
C SER A 482 7.45 -11.75 -22.29
N ASP A 483 7.96 -12.47 -21.29
CA ASP A 483 7.23 -13.58 -20.67
C ASP A 483 6.57 -13.17 -19.34
N PRO A 484 5.22 -13.10 -19.25
CA PRO A 484 4.52 -12.81 -18.00
C PRO A 484 4.95 -13.68 -16.80
N ALA A 485 5.38 -14.92 -17.04
CA ALA A 485 5.76 -15.87 -15.98
C ALA A 485 7.07 -15.49 -15.26
N GLY A 486 7.89 -14.63 -15.86
CA GLY A 486 9.15 -14.18 -15.25
C GLY A 486 8.97 -13.13 -14.15
N TRP A 487 7.80 -12.51 -14.04
CA TRP A 487 7.54 -11.42 -13.11
C TRP A 487 7.26 -11.92 -11.69
N ILE A 488 7.84 -11.22 -10.71
CA ILE A 488 7.68 -11.48 -9.28
C ILE A 488 7.48 -10.15 -8.55
N LEU A 489 6.51 -10.13 -7.64
CA LEU A 489 6.26 -9.07 -6.67
C LEU A 489 6.70 -9.54 -5.28
N GLU A 490 7.36 -8.69 -4.51
CA GLU A 490 7.74 -9.01 -3.13
C GLU A 490 6.73 -8.39 -2.15
N LYS A 491 5.99 -9.26 -1.43
CA LYS A 491 4.92 -8.88 -0.51
C LYS A 491 5.06 -9.65 0.80
N SER A 492 5.19 -8.91 1.90
CA SER A 492 5.35 -9.40 3.27
C SER A 492 6.41 -10.50 3.43
N GLY A 493 7.58 -10.35 2.78
CA GLY A 493 8.68 -11.32 2.84
C GLY A 493 8.59 -12.44 1.79
N ARG A 494 7.60 -12.41 0.89
CA ARG A 494 7.29 -13.51 -0.02
C ARG A 494 7.27 -13.08 -1.49
N PRO A 495 7.82 -13.90 -2.40
CA PRO A 495 7.63 -13.72 -3.82
C PRO A 495 6.22 -14.17 -4.24
N ILE A 496 5.51 -13.31 -4.95
CA ILE A 496 4.16 -13.54 -5.46
C ILE A 496 4.13 -13.27 -6.96
N SER A 497 3.55 -14.20 -7.71
CA SER A 497 3.32 -13.99 -9.14
C SER A 497 2.16 -12.99 -9.33
N PRO A 498 2.32 -11.96 -10.17
CA PRO A 498 1.25 -11.01 -10.47
C PRO A 498 0.06 -11.65 -11.20
N THR A 499 0.23 -12.85 -11.76
CA THR A 499 -0.84 -13.57 -12.48
C THR A 499 -1.59 -14.57 -11.61
N GLU A 500 -1.13 -14.82 -10.39
CA GLU A 500 -1.76 -15.75 -9.42
C GLU A 500 -2.68 -15.03 -8.42
N VAL A 501 -3.49 -14.09 -8.89
CA VAL A 501 -4.46 -13.35 -8.07
C VAL A 501 -5.89 -13.82 -8.40
N VAL A 502 -6.72 -14.05 -7.38
CA VAL A 502 -8.13 -14.47 -7.55
C VAL A 502 -8.93 -13.48 -8.41
N VAL A 503 -10.03 -13.95 -8.99
CA VAL A 503 -10.93 -13.05 -9.75
C VAL A 503 -11.55 -12.06 -8.76
N SER A 504 -11.69 -10.81 -9.19
CA SER A 504 -12.18 -9.69 -8.36
C SER A 504 -11.30 -9.35 -7.14
N GLY A 505 -10.17 -10.05 -6.94
CA GLY A 505 -9.06 -9.58 -6.12
C GLY A 505 -8.27 -8.48 -6.82
N ASN A 506 -7.25 -7.90 -6.16
CA ASN A 506 -6.51 -6.79 -6.75
C ASN A 506 -5.48 -7.27 -7.78
N ARG A 507 -5.92 -7.48 -9.04
CA ARG A 507 -5.07 -7.98 -10.13
C ARG A 507 -4.15 -6.92 -10.75
N HIS A 508 -4.46 -5.63 -10.59
CA HIS A 508 -3.81 -4.55 -11.35
C HIS A 508 -3.00 -3.62 -10.47
N MET A 509 -3.11 -3.70 -9.15
CA MET A 509 -2.44 -2.80 -8.23
C MET A 509 -2.00 -3.53 -6.97
N HIS A 510 -0.82 -3.20 -6.47
CA HIS A 510 -0.27 -3.81 -5.27
C HIS A 510 0.61 -2.83 -4.51
N ALA A 511 0.70 -2.97 -3.19
CA ALA A 511 1.82 -2.46 -2.43
C ALA A 511 2.88 -3.55 -2.24
N LEU A 512 4.14 -3.15 -2.31
CA LEU A 512 5.30 -4.03 -2.23
C LEU A 512 6.08 -3.76 -0.95
N SER A 513 6.42 -4.80 -0.19
CA SER A 513 7.27 -4.64 1.00
C SER A 513 8.71 -4.28 0.60
N LYS A 514 9.21 -4.77 -0.53
CA LYS A 514 10.55 -4.46 -1.05
C LYS A 514 10.53 -3.90 -2.48
N GLY A 515 9.92 -4.58 -3.42
CA GLY A 515 9.96 -4.21 -4.83
C GLY A 515 9.50 -5.33 -5.76
N PHE A 516 9.82 -5.21 -7.04
CA PHE A 516 9.44 -6.16 -8.07
C PHE A 516 10.64 -6.53 -8.93
N GLY A 517 10.53 -7.65 -9.65
CA GLY A 517 11.59 -8.07 -10.55
C GLY A 517 11.08 -9.01 -11.62
N TYR A 518 11.94 -9.20 -12.61
CA TYR A 518 11.75 -10.12 -13.70
C TYR A 518 12.95 -11.07 -13.76
N LYS A 519 12.72 -12.35 -13.98
CA LYS A 519 13.77 -13.35 -14.16
C LYS A 519 13.37 -14.40 -15.18
N ASP A 520 14.28 -14.70 -16.10
CA ASP A 520 14.22 -15.84 -17.00
C ASP A 520 15.61 -16.51 -17.11
N ASP A 521 15.80 -17.36 -18.12
CA ASP A 521 17.05 -18.06 -18.43
C ASP A 521 18.18 -17.12 -18.91
N LYS A 522 17.85 -15.92 -19.39
CA LYS A 522 18.79 -14.93 -19.96
C LYS A 522 19.24 -13.88 -18.96
N GLY A 523 18.60 -13.76 -17.81
CA GLY A 523 19.02 -12.85 -16.74
C GLY A 523 17.90 -12.45 -15.80
N SER A 524 18.22 -11.54 -14.88
CA SER A 524 17.26 -10.97 -13.93
C SER A 524 17.42 -9.47 -13.81
N LEU A 525 16.30 -8.76 -13.73
CA LEU A 525 16.23 -7.35 -13.38
C LEU A 525 15.39 -7.21 -12.10
N SER A 526 15.88 -6.51 -11.09
CA SER A 526 15.10 -6.15 -9.90
C SER A 526 15.09 -4.65 -9.66
N ILE A 527 13.92 -4.16 -9.24
CA ILE A 527 13.66 -2.77 -8.86
C ILE A 527 13.18 -2.79 -7.42
N GLU A 528 14.02 -2.33 -6.50
CA GLU A 528 13.61 -2.11 -5.11
C GLU A 528 13.05 -0.70 -4.96
N THR A 529 11.89 -0.58 -4.32
CA THR A 529 11.15 0.67 -4.14
C THR A 529 11.20 1.07 -2.66
N LEU A 530 12.17 1.90 -2.27
CA LEU A 530 12.42 2.14 -0.85
C LEU A 530 11.33 2.99 -0.20
N ASP A 531 10.77 3.94 -0.95
CA ASP A 531 9.88 4.97 -0.41
C ASP A 531 8.47 4.98 -1.05
N ALA A 532 8.31 4.43 -2.27
CA ALA A 532 7.03 4.36 -3.00
C ALA A 532 6.59 2.90 -3.24
N PRO A 533 5.83 2.28 -2.33
CA PRO A 533 5.50 0.85 -2.41
C PRO A 533 4.37 0.52 -3.38
N LEU A 534 3.52 1.49 -3.73
CA LEU A 534 2.34 1.26 -4.56
C LEU A 534 2.74 1.15 -6.03
N VAL A 535 2.34 0.07 -6.69
CA VAL A 535 2.54 -0.14 -8.13
C VAL A 535 1.24 -0.49 -8.83
N THR A 536 1.10 -0.09 -10.08
CA THR A 536 0.11 -0.67 -11.00
C THR A 536 0.79 -1.49 -12.09
N LEU A 537 0.08 -2.51 -12.55
CA LEU A 537 0.55 -3.46 -13.54
C LEU A 537 -0.17 -3.22 -14.87
N GLY A 538 0.59 -2.84 -15.90
CA GLY A 538 0.09 -2.57 -17.25
C GLY A 538 -0.69 -1.27 -17.39
N THR A 539 -1.89 -1.17 -16.78
CA THR A 539 -2.68 0.07 -16.86
C THR A 539 -2.22 1.07 -15.79
N LYS A 540 -1.76 2.24 -16.24
CA LYS A 540 -1.35 3.34 -15.37
C LYS A 540 -2.55 4.21 -14.94
N SER A 541 -3.15 3.89 -13.80
CA SER A 541 -4.23 4.68 -13.20
C SER A 541 -4.41 4.34 -11.72
N PRO A 542 -4.66 5.33 -10.83
CA PRO A 542 -5.00 5.05 -9.43
C PRO A 542 -6.43 4.50 -9.24
N LEU A 543 -7.23 4.48 -10.31
CA LEU A 543 -8.62 3.98 -10.33
C LEU A 543 -8.75 2.78 -11.27
N CYS A 544 -7.81 1.83 -11.18
CA CYS A 544 -7.81 0.63 -12.00
C CYS A 544 -8.38 -0.57 -11.21
N PHE A 545 -9.53 -1.07 -11.64
CA PHE A 545 -10.07 -2.36 -11.21
C PHE A 545 -10.58 -3.13 -12.43
N SER A 546 -10.22 -4.41 -12.51
CA SER A 546 -10.66 -5.29 -13.60
C SER A 546 -10.55 -6.75 -13.17
N LYS A 547 -11.55 -7.54 -13.55
CA LYS A 547 -11.54 -8.99 -13.37
C LYS A 547 -10.54 -9.69 -14.29
N ARG A 548 -10.03 -9.04 -15.34
CA ARG A 548 -9.03 -9.62 -16.26
C ARG A 548 -7.62 -9.51 -15.68
N GLN A 549 -6.71 -10.35 -16.15
CA GLN A 549 -5.28 -10.22 -15.81
C GLN A 549 -4.69 -8.92 -16.39
N PRO A 550 -3.65 -8.35 -15.77
CA PRO A 550 -2.94 -7.19 -16.32
C PRO A 550 -2.15 -7.56 -17.57
N ASP A 551 -2.00 -6.58 -18.46
CA ASP A 551 -1.05 -6.68 -19.58
C ASP A 551 0.33 -6.19 -19.10
N LEU A 552 1.17 -7.14 -18.67
CA LEU A 552 2.51 -6.84 -18.17
C LEU A 552 3.46 -6.32 -19.27
N SER A 553 3.10 -6.45 -20.55
CA SER A 553 3.88 -5.87 -21.64
C SER A 553 3.77 -4.34 -21.70
N ALA A 554 2.84 -3.73 -20.96
CA ALA A 554 2.78 -2.26 -20.81
C ALA A 554 3.63 -1.73 -19.64
N GLY A 555 4.31 -2.62 -18.91
CA GLY A 555 5.22 -2.28 -17.81
C GLY A 555 4.58 -2.24 -16.43
N ILE A 556 5.38 -1.81 -15.44
CA ILE A 556 4.98 -1.62 -14.05
C ILE A 556 5.20 -0.15 -13.68
N HIS A 557 4.21 0.46 -13.04
CA HIS A 557 4.21 1.90 -12.74
C HIS A 557 4.17 2.12 -11.24
N CYS A 558 5.24 2.64 -10.66
CA CYS A 558 5.27 3.06 -9.26
C CYS A 558 4.46 4.35 -9.09
N ASN A 559 3.43 4.32 -8.26
CA ASN A 559 2.67 5.51 -7.89
C ASN A 559 3.42 6.26 -6.79
N LEU A 560 3.96 7.43 -7.13
CA LEU A 560 4.73 8.26 -6.20
C LEU A 560 3.80 9.11 -5.31
N PHE A 561 2.67 9.51 -5.87
CA PHE A 561 1.60 10.22 -5.16
C PHE A 561 0.33 10.13 -6.00
N ASN A 562 -0.82 10.06 -5.34
CA ASN A 562 -2.08 10.43 -5.97
C ASN A 562 -3.08 10.87 -4.90
N ASN A 563 -4.22 11.45 -5.31
CA ASN A 563 -5.28 11.86 -4.39
C ASN A 563 -6.66 11.44 -4.91
N ALA A 564 -6.77 10.30 -5.61
CA ALA A 564 -7.97 9.94 -6.37
C ALA A 564 -9.20 9.53 -5.54
N TRP A 565 -9.07 9.39 -4.22
CA TRP A 565 -10.10 8.96 -3.27
C TRP A 565 -10.95 10.11 -2.75
N GLY A 566 -12.09 9.77 -2.16
CA GLY A 566 -13.01 10.68 -1.49
C GLY A 566 -13.22 10.39 -0.01
N THR A 567 -12.49 9.42 0.57
CA THR A 567 -12.60 9.01 1.98
C THR A 567 -11.22 8.94 2.67
N ASN A 568 -11.16 9.41 3.92
CA ASN A 568 -10.11 9.31 4.96
C ASN A 568 -8.61 9.56 4.62
N TYR A 569 -8.22 9.55 3.36
CA TYR A 569 -6.85 9.76 2.87
C TYR A 569 -6.56 11.24 2.62
N ILE A 570 -5.28 11.55 2.40
CA ILE A 570 -4.89 12.92 2.07
C ILE A 570 -5.48 13.34 0.72
N MET A 571 -6.15 14.49 0.72
CA MET A 571 -6.87 15.04 -0.44
C MET A 571 -6.04 16.05 -1.24
N TRP A 572 -4.97 16.60 -0.68
CA TRP A 572 -4.04 17.52 -1.35
C TRP A 572 -2.65 17.45 -0.74
N SER A 573 -1.61 17.60 -1.56
CA SER A 573 -0.23 17.80 -1.09
C SER A 573 0.51 18.80 -1.96
N GLY A 574 1.27 19.67 -1.29
CA GLY A 574 2.25 20.59 -1.90
C GLY A 574 3.66 20.39 -1.36
N GLU A 575 3.91 19.26 -0.67
CA GLU A 575 5.20 18.97 -0.06
C GLU A 575 6.24 18.59 -1.12
N ALA A 576 7.49 18.99 -0.87
CA ALA A 576 8.63 18.49 -1.63
C ALA A 576 8.93 17.04 -1.22
N MET A 577 9.23 16.19 -2.19
CA MET A 577 9.46 14.76 -1.95
C MET A 577 10.72 14.27 -2.63
N ARG A 578 11.27 13.18 -2.08
CA ARG A 578 12.33 12.37 -2.69
C ARG A 578 11.97 10.90 -2.54
N PHE A 579 12.13 10.13 -3.61
CA PHE A 579 11.90 8.69 -3.67
C PHE A 579 13.16 8.00 -4.17
N ARG A 580 13.57 6.95 -3.47
CA ARG A 580 14.78 6.19 -3.78
C ARG A 580 14.43 4.81 -4.30
N PHE A 581 15.16 4.39 -5.33
CA PHE A 581 15.03 3.11 -5.99
C PHE A 581 16.41 2.49 -6.20
N LEU A 582 16.47 1.16 -6.17
CA LEU A 582 17.69 0.42 -6.50
C LEU A 582 17.41 -0.53 -7.66
N LEU A 583 18.14 -0.38 -8.77
CA LEU A 583 18.00 -1.25 -9.94
C LEU A 583 19.22 -2.18 -10.04
N ARG A 584 19.00 -3.49 -10.21
CA ARG A 584 20.06 -4.50 -10.38
C ARG A 584 19.75 -5.41 -11.56
N ALA A 585 20.72 -5.64 -12.45
CA ALA A 585 20.49 -6.20 -13.79
C ALA A 585 21.58 -7.14 -14.34
#